data_AF-A0A973FF77-F1
#
_entry.id   AF-A0A973FF77-F1
#
_cell.length_a   1.000
_cell.length_b   1.000
_cell.length_c   1.000
_cell.angle_alpha   90.00
_cell.angle_beta   90.00
_cell.angle_gamma   90.00
#
_symmetry.space_group_name_H-M   'P 1'
#
loop_
_entity.id
_entity.type
_entity.pdbx_description
1 polymer ?
#
loop_
_entity_poly.entity_id
_entity_poly.type
_entity_poly.pdbx_seq_one_letter_code
_entity_poly.pdbx_strand_id
1 'polypeptide(L)'
;MQNQKVKFEDRLVNALHAFNHLLHVLLAIALVMASLMVLWEFVMAVVHAVQMNQLAHGFLQALGTLFIVWTLSSLISAEINYVQNGVFHLIVFIEVAMITLLRQLIVEPVKVATAGQAVEQAQVFNAWHYSLLLGALLVIGVVHKLVSSSERRDHE
;
A
#
# COMPACT_ATOMS: atom_id res chain seq x y z
N MET A 1 -34.30 -27.22 -23.48
CA MET A 1 -34.02 -25.89 -22.90
C MET A 1 -32.72 -25.81 -22.08
N GLN A 2 -31.95 -26.90 -21.91
CA GLN A 2 -30.72 -26.92 -21.09
C GLN A 2 -29.48 -26.29 -21.77
N ASN A 3 -29.37 -26.33 -23.11
CA ASN A 3 -28.24 -25.75 -23.86
C ASN A 3 -28.18 -24.21 -23.87
N GLN A 4 -29.22 -23.50 -23.44
CA GLN A 4 -29.20 -22.04 -23.46
C GLN A 4 -28.52 -21.46 -22.21
N LYS A 5 -28.65 -22.10 -21.04
CA LYS A 5 -28.03 -21.62 -19.79
C LYS A 5 -26.50 -21.65 -19.84
N VAL A 6 -25.94 -22.73 -20.37
CA VAL A 6 -24.48 -22.92 -20.49
C VAL A 6 -23.83 -21.80 -21.33
N LYS A 7 -24.46 -21.42 -22.45
CA LYS A 7 -23.98 -20.31 -23.29
C LYS A 7 -24.03 -18.94 -22.60
N PHE A 8 -24.97 -18.72 -21.68
CA PHE A 8 -25.06 -17.47 -20.91
C PHE A 8 -24.00 -17.43 -19.82
N GLU A 9 -23.78 -18.54 -19.12
CA GLU A 9 -22.73 -18.69 -18.11
C GLU A 9 -21.35 -18.52 -18.74
N ASP A 10 -21.06 -19.17 -19.88
CA ASP A 10 -19.80 -19.03 -20.60
C ASP A 10 -19.55 -17.58 -21.06
N ARG A 11 -20.59 -16.89 -21.53
CA ARG A 11 -20.49 -15.46 -21.91
C ARG A 11 -20.27 -14.56 -20.70
N LEU A 12 -20.91 -14.83 -19.57
CA LEU A 12 -20.71 -14.10 -18.32
C LEU A 12 -19.30 -14.28 -17.78
N VAL A 13 -18.81 -15.52 -17.73
CA VAL A 13 -17.46 -15.85 -17.28
C VAL A 13 -16.42 -15.19 -18.18
N ASN A 14 -16.60 -15.25 -19.50
CA ASN A 14 -15.67 -14.63 -20.43
C ASN A 14 -15.70 -13.09 -20.35
N ALA A 15 -16.87 -12.50 -20.11
CA ALA A 15 -17.00 -11.07 -19.84
C ALA A 15 -16.33 -10.67 -18.52
N LEU A 16 -16.46 -11.48 -17.45
CA LEU A 16 -15.79 -11.27 -16.17
C LEU A 16 -14.27 -11.36 -16.33
N HIS A 17 -13.77 -12.34 -17.09
CA HIS A 17 -12.34 -12.46 -17.40
C HIS A 17 -11.81 -11.23 -18.16
N ALA A 18 -12.52 -10.78 -19.20
CA ALA A 18 -12.13 -9.60 -19.96
C ALA A 18 -12.17 -8.32 -19.10
N PHE A 19 -13.19 -8.17 -18.25
CA PHE A 19 -13.29 -7.05 -17.32
C PHE A 19 -12.17 -7.06 -16.28
N ASN A 20 -11.87 -8.22 -15.70
CA ASN A 20 -10.78 -8.37 -14.75
C ASN A 20 -9.45 -7.99 -15.39
N HIS A 21 -9.18 -8.48 -16.61
CA HIS A 21 -7.99 -8.10 -17.37
C HIS A 21 -7.91 -6.59 -17.63
N LEU A 22 -9.03 -5.94 -17.97
CA LEU A 22 -9.08 -4.49 -18.16
C LEU A 22 -8.78 -3.73 -16.87
N LEU A 23 -9.32 -4.16 -15.72
CA LEU A 23 -9.05 -3.53 -14.43
C LEU A 23 -7.57 -3.57 -14.08
N HIS A 24 -6.94 -4.72 -14.31
CA HIS A 24 -5.52 -4.94 -14.09
C HIS A 24 -4.66 -4.04 -14.97
N VAL A 25 -4.95 -3.96 -16.27
CA VAL A 25 -4.27 -3.03 -17.19
C VAL A 25 -4.42 -1.58 -16.76
N LEU A 26 -5.62 -1.17 -16.33
CA LEU A 26 -5.86 0.19 -15.83
C LEU A 26 -5.09 0.46 -14.54
N LEU A 27 -5.06 -0.51 -13.61
CA LEU A 27 -4.31 -0.43 -12.37
C LEU A 27 -2.81 -0.29 -12.64
N ALA A 28 -2.25 -1.08 -13.55
CA ALA A 28 -0.86 -1.00 -13.96
C ALA A 28 -0.48 0.41 -14.44
N ILE A 29 -1.31 1.00 -15.30
CA ILE A 29 -1.10 2.36 -15.82
C ILE A 29 -1.17 3.40 -14.69
N ALA A 30 -2.17 3.28 -13.81
CA ALA A 30 -2.32 4.17 -12.66
C ALA A 30 -1.11 4.09 -11.71
N LEU A 31 -0.60 2.88 -11.45
CA LEU A 31 0.57 2.67 -10.59
C LEU A 31 1.85 3.26 -11.19
N VAL A 32 2.05 3.14 -12.50
CA VAL A 32 3.19 3.75 -13.18
C VAL A 32 3.12 5.28 -13.07
N MET A 33 1.96 5.88 -13.33
CA MET A 33 1.79 7.34 -13.17
C MET A 33 2.01 7.80 -11.72
N ALA A 34 1.43 7.08 -10.75
CA ALA A 34 1.63 7.38 -9.33
C ALA A 34 3.11 7.26 -8.93
N SER A 35 3.81 6.24 -9.43
CA SER A 35 5.25 6.07 -9.16
C SER A 35 6.07 7.24 -9.67
N LEU A 36 5.74 7.79 -10.85
CA LEU A 36 6.43 8.98 -11.38
C LEU A 36 6.17 10.22 -10.52
N MET A 37 4.92 10.43 -10.10
CA MET A 37 4.55 11.55 -9.22
C MET A 37 5.27 11.48 -7.87
N VAL A 38 5.26 10.32 -7.22
CA VAL A 38 5.89 10.15 -5.91
C VAL A 38 7.42 10.20 -6.02
N LEU A 39 8.00 9.68 -7.09
CA LEU A 39 9.44 9.81 -7.32
C LEU A 39 9.86 11.29 -7.42
N TRP A 40 9.04 12.11 -8.08
CA TRP A 40 9.25 13.55 -8.11
C TRP A 40 9.18 14.17 -6.70
N GLU A 41 8.17 13.82 -5.90
CA GLU A 41 8.06 14.29 -4.52
C GLU A 41 9.26 13.88 -3.66
N PHE A 42 9.80 12.68 -3.86
CA PHE A 42 10.98 12.19 -3.16
C PHE A 42 12.21 13.07 -3.46
N VAL A 43 12.46 13.37 -4.74
CA VAL A 43 13.59 14.23 -5.14
C VAL A 43 13.45 15.61 -4.51
N MET A 44 12.25 16.21 -4.56
CA MET A 44 12.00 17.51 -3.93
C MET A 44 12.21 17.47 -2.41
N ALA A 45 11.75 16.41 -1.74
CA ALA A 45 11.94 16.25 -0.29
C ALA A 45 13.42 16.17 0.10
N VAL A 46 14.24 15.45 -0.68
CA VAL A 46 15.69 15.35 -0.46
C VAL A 46 16.38 16.70 -0.66
N VAL A 47 16.04 17.43 -1.72
CA VAL A 47 16.62 18.76 -1.99
C VAL A 47 16.28 19.75 -0.87
N HIS A 48 15.02 19.78 -0.42
CA HIS A 48 14.60 20.65 0.69
C HIS A 48 15.28 20.28 2.01
N ALA A 49 15.45 18.99 2.30
CA ALA A 49 16.15 18.50 3.50
C ALA A 49 17.60 18.99 3.58
N VAL A 50 18.30 18.99 2.45
CA VAL A 50 19.69 19.47 2.37
C VAL A 50 19.77 20.99 2.54
N GLN A 51 18.82 21.74 1.97
CA GLN A 51 18.80 23.21 2.05
C GLN A 51 18.49 23.76 3.45
N MET A 52 17.64 23.08 4.23
CA MET A 52 17.18 23.58 5.54
C MET A 52 18.10 23.24 6.72
N ASN A 53 19.21 22.52 6.50
CA ASN A 53 20.17 22.05 7.52
C ASN A 53 19.53 21.23 8.68
N GLN A 54 18.26 20.83 8.53
CA GLN A 54 17.50 19.97 9.43
C GLN A 54 17.54 18.54 8.92
N LEU A 55 18.75 17.98 8.90
CA LEU A 55 19.02 16.68 8.29
C LEU A 55 18.18 15.56 8.90
N ALA A 56 17.95 15.56 10.22
CA ALA A 56 17.16 14.52 10.88
C ALA A 56 15.68 14.51 10.44
N HIS A 57 15.04 15.69 10.39
CA HIS A 57 13.65 15.81 9.96
C HIS A 57 13.50 15.51 8.46
N GLY A 58 14.36 16.11 7.64
CA GLY A 58 14.37 15.88 6.21
C GLY A 58 14.69 14.44 5.82
N PHE A 59 15.57 13.77 6.57
CA PHE A 59 15.87 12.35 6.39
C PHE A 59 14.67 11.46 6.71
N LEU A 60 14.02 11.65 7.87
CA LEU A 60 12.84 10.86 8.24
C LEU A 60 11.67 11.10 7.29
N GLN A 61 11.50 12.34 6.83
CA GLN A 61 10.50 12.66 5.82
C GLN A 61 10.81 12.01 4.45
N ALA A 62 12.07 12.08 3.99
CA ALA A 62 12.51 11.43 2.76
C ALA A 62 12.39 9.91 2.83
N LEU A 63 12.73 9.29 3.97
CA LEU A 63 12.51 7.87 4.22
C LEU A 63 11.02 7.52 4.12
N GLY A 64 10.16 8.34 4.72
CA GLY A 64 8.71 8.19 4.58
C GLY A 64 8.28 8.17 3.11
N THR A 65 8.74 9.12 2.30
CA THR A 65 8.41 9.12 0.86
C THR A 65 9.03 7.94 0.12
N LEU A 66 10.22 7.49 0.50
CA LEU A 66 10.86 6.30 -0.08
C LEU A 66 10.05 5.02 0.17
N PHE A 67 9.44 4.87 1.36
CA PHE A 67 8.52 3.77 1.64
C PHE A 67 7.33 3.74 0.67
N ILE A 68 6.81 4.91 0.26
CA ILE A 68 5.73 4.97 -0.74
C ILE A 68 6.24 4.48 -2.10
N VAL A 69 7.40 4.96 -2.54
CA VAL A 69 8.02 4.51 -3.81
C VAL A 69 8.22 3.00 -3.81
N TRP A 70 8.70 2.43 -2.69
CA TRP A 70 8.84 0.98 -2.54
C TRP A 70 7.49 0.27 -2.62
N THR A 71 6.46 0.72 -1.88
CA THR A 71 5.13 0.09 -1.94
C THR A 71 4.53 0.11 -3.35
N LEU A 72 4.71 1.20 -4.09
CA LEU A 72 4.27 1.31 -5.48
C LEU A 72 5.04 0.34 -6.38
N SER A 73 6.35 0.23 -6.20
CA SER A 73 7.18 -0.73 -6.93
C SER A 73 6.75 -2.18 -6.66
N SER A 74 6.42 -2.51 -5.41
CA SER A 74 5.91 -3.83 -5.01
C SER A 74 4.55 -4.14 -5.66
N LEU A 75 3.63 -3.17 -5.67
CA LEU A 75 2.34 -3.31 -6.38
C LEU A 75 2.50 -3.48 -7.88
N ILE A 76 3.40 -2.70 -8.51
CA ILE A 76 3.70 -2.84 -9.94
C ILE A 76 4.25 -4.25 -10.22
N SER A 77 5.12 -4.78 -9.36
CA SER A 77 5.64 -6.14 -9.51
C SER A 77 4.54 -7.21 -9.38
N ALA A 78 3.60 -7.04 -8.44
CA ALA A 78 2.43 -7.91 -8.35
C ALA A 78 1.56 -7.85 -9.60
N GLU A 79 1.39 -6.66 -10.16
CA GLU A 79 0.59 -6.45 -11.37
C GLU A 79 1.25 -7.05 -12.61
N ILE A 80 2.57 -6.91 -12.76
CA ILE A 80 3.33 -7.58 -13.82
C ILE A 80 3.21 -9.10 -13.69
N ASN A 81 3.35 -9.64 -12.48
CA ASN A 81 3.20 -11.07 -12.22
C ASN A 81 1.79 -11.58 -12.55
N TYR A 82 0.76 -10.78 -12.28
CA TYR A 82 -0.62 -11.10 -12.66
C TYR A 82 -0.76 -11.15 -14.19
N VAL A 83 -0.23 -10.16 -14.92
CA VAL A 83 -0.28 -10.12 -16.38
C VAL A 83 0.49 -11.28 -17.02
N GLN A 84 1.62 -11.70 -16.43
CA GLN A 84 2.45 -12.78 -16.96
C GLN A 84 1.91 -14.18 -16.66
N ASN A 85 1.47 -14.42 -15.41
CA ASN A 85 1.14 -15.77 -14.93
C ASN A 85 -0.37 -15.99 -14.74
N GLY A 86 -1.20 -14.94 -14.82
CA GLY A 86 -2.64 -15.00 -14.60
C GLY A 86 -3.07 -15.24 -13.14
N VAL A 87 -2.11 -15.35 -12.21
CA VAL A 87 -2.35 -15.65 -10.79
C VAL A 87 -2.17 -14.40 -9.94
N PHE A 88 -3.20 -14.04 -9.18
CA PHE A 88 -3.21 -12.87 -8.32
C PHE A 88 -2.62 -13.18 -6.94
N HIS A 89 -1.46 -12.61 -6.62
CA HIS A 89 -0.77 -12.80 -5.34
C HIS A 89 -1.25 -11.79 -4.30
N LEU A 90 -2.33 -12.15 -3.58
CA LEU A 90 -2.91 -11.35 -2.48
C LEU A 90 -1.89 -10.99 -1.39
N ILE A 91 -0.87 -11.83 -1.19
CA ILE A 91 0.16 -11.62 -0.15
C ILE A 91 0.89 -10.28 -0.31
N VAL A 92 1.17 -9.87 -1.56
CA VAL A 92 1.89 -8.62 -1.84
C VAL A 92 1.07 -7.39 -1.42
N PHE A 93 -0.25 -7.45 -1.57
CA PHE A 93 -1.14 -6.38 -1.11
C PHE A 93 -1.15 -6.26 0.42
N ILE A 94 -1.11 -7.39 1.13
CA ILE A 94 -1.06 -7.41 2.59
C ILE A 94 0.28 -6.86 3.09
N GLU A 95 1.39 -7.25 2.46
CA GLU A 95 2.72 -6.70 2.75
C GLU A 95 2.77 -5.19 2.57
N VAL A 96 2.23 -4.68 1.47
CA VAL A 96 2.18 -3.25 1.19
C VAL A 96 1.29 -2.50 2.19
N ALA A 97 0.13 -3.06 2.55
CA ALA A 97 -0.74 -2.48 3.57
C ALA A 97 -0.02 -2.38 4.93
N MET A 98 0.69 -3.43 5.32
CA MET A 98 1.49 -3.45 6.53
C MET A 98 2.61 -2.39 6.50
N ILE A 99 3.39 -2.32 5.42
CA ILE A 99 4.45 -1.31 5.25
C ILE A 99 3.88 0.11 5.33
N THR A 100 2.72 0.35 4.72
CA THR A 100 2.06 1.67 4.72
C THR A 100 1.61 2.08 6.12
N LEU A 101 1.11 1.14 6.92
CA LEU A 101 0.77 1.40 8.32
C LEU A 101 2.00 1.65 9.18
N LEU A 102 3.06 0.87 8.99
CA LEU A 102 4.34 1.09 9.67
C LEU A 102 4.90 2.48 9.35
N ARG A 103 4.80 2.92 8.09
CA ARG A 103 5.18 4.28 7.68
C ARG A 103 4.41 5.34 8.45
N GLN A 104 3.10 5.20 8.63
CA GLN A 104 2.30 6.17 9.39
C GLN A 104 2.78 6.27 10.84
N LEU A 105 3.07 5.12 11.47
CA LEU A 105 3.59 5.06 12.83
C LEU A 105 4.97 5.72 12.98
N ILE A 106 5.81 5.69 11.95
CA ILE A 106 7.15 6.31 11.97
C ILE A 106 7.06 7.82 11.71
N VAL A 107 6.20 8.27 10.79
CA VAL A 107 6.16 9.67 10.32
C VAL A 107 5.35 10.59 11.26
N GLU A 108 4.28 10.10 11.90
CA GLU A 108 3.47 10.90 12.82
C GLU A 108 4.21 11.43 14.05
N PRO A 109 4.99 10.64 14.81
CA PRO A 109 5.67 11.15 16.00
C PRO A 109 6.77 12.15 15.63
N VAL A 110 7.37 12.05 14.44
CA VAL A 110 8.34 13.03 13.94
C VAL A 110 7.70 14.41 13.81
N LYS A 111 6.49 14.48 13.22
CA LYS A 111 5.76 15.74 13.08
C LYS A 111 5.40 16.35 14.43
N VAL A 112 5.02 15.52 15.40
CA VAL A 112 4.64 15.97 16.75
C VAL A 112 5.87 16.37 17.58
N ALA A 113 7.00 15.67 17.43
CA ALA A 113 8.24 15.92 18.16
C ALA A 113 8.99 17.16 17.67
N THR A 114 8.91 17.50 16.37
CA THR A 114 9.60 18.67 15.80
C THR A 114 8.71 19.90 15.66
N ALA A 115 7.38 19.76 15.61
CA ALA A 115 6.45 20.90 15.64
C ALA A 115 6.20 21.36 17.07
N GLY A 116 7.18 22.05 17.67
CA GLY A 116 7.02 22.74 18.95
C GLY A 116 6.01 23.90 18.95
N GLN A 117 5.23 24.13 17.88
CA GLN A 117 4.32 25.28 17.74
C GLN A 117 3.08 24.96 16.88
N ALA A 118 2.13 24.18 17.41
CA ALA A 118 0.70 24.21 17.06
C ALA A 118 -0.12 23.21 17.92
N VAL A 119 0.18 23.10 19.22
CA VAL A 119 -0.34 22.04 20.12
C VAL A 119 -1.67 22.41 20.79
N GLU A 120 -2.35 23.49 20.40
CA GLU A 120 -3.44 24.03 21.23
C GLU A 120 -4.86 23.49 20.96
N GLN A 121 -5.08 22.53 20.03
CA GLN A 121 -6.45 22.02 19.80
C GLN A 121 -6.59 20.50 19.52
N ALA A 122 -5.49 19.73 19.42
CA ALA A 122 -5.53 18.32 19.01
C ALA A 122 -5.31 17.30 20.16
N GLN A 123 -5.07 17.74 21.40
CA GLN A 123 -4.44 16.89 22.41
C GLN A 123 -5.32 15.75 22.97
N VAL A 124 -6.66 15.85 22.90
CA VAL A 124 -7.57 14.80 23.42
C VAL A 124 -7.90 13.72 22.37
N PHE A 125 -7.75 14.02 21.07
CA PHE A 125 -7.94 13.04 19.98
C PHE A 125 -6.69 12.18 19.71
N ASN A 126 -5.50 12.60 20.17
CA ASN A 126 -4.23 11.94 19.86
C ASN A 126 -4.09 10.54 20.47
N ALA A 127 -4.46 10.32 21.74
CA ALA A 127 -4.33 9.00 22.36
C ALA A 127 -5.27 7.95 21.74
N TRP A 128 -6.51 8.36 21.41
CA TRP A 128 -7.49 7.49 20.78
C TRP A 128 -7.05 7.12 19.35
N HIS A 129 -6.59 8.09 18.56
CA HIS A 129 -6.11 7.84 17.19
C HIS A 129 -4.86 6.93 17.17
N TYR A 130 -3.89 7.16 18.06
CA TYR A 130 -2.72 6.29 18.18
C TYR A 130 -3.08 4.87 18.61
N SER A 131 -4.03 4.72 19.55
CA SER A 131 -4.49 3.39 19.97
C SER A 131 -5.24 2.66 18.84
N LEU A 132 -6.00 3.38 18.01
CA LEU A 132 -6.67 2.82 16.84
C LEU A 132 -5.68 2.42 15.75
N LEU A 133 -4.61 3.19 15.51
CA LEU A 133 -3.55 2.83 14.57
C LEU A 133 -2.79 1.59 15.03
N LEU A 134 -2.45 1.52 16.33
CA LEU A 134 -1.86 0.32 16.94
C LEU A 134 -2.79 -0.89 16.84
N GLY A 135 -4.09 -0.69 17.09
CA GLY A 135 -5.12 -1.72 16.94
C GLY A 135 -5.24 -2.20 15.49
N ALA A 136 -5.26 -1.29 14.51
CA ALA A 136 -5.31 -1.61 13.09
C ALA A 136 -4.06 -2.39 12.63
N LEU A 137 -2.88 -1.99 13.11
CA LEU A 137 -1.62 -2.70 12.84
C LEU A 137 -1.66 -4.13 13.42
N LEU A 138 -2.21 -4.30 14.63
CA LEU A 138 -2.38 -5.60 15.26
C LEU A 138 -3.34 -6.49 14.45
N VAL A 139 -4.48 -5.95 14.01
CA VAL A 139 -5.45 -6.67 13.17
C VAL A 139 -4.80 -7.12 11.86
N ILE A 140 -4.08 -6.24 11.16
CA ILE A 140 -3.39 -6.58 9.91
C ILE A 140 -2.26 -7.60 10.14
N GLY A 141 -1.53 -7.51 11.25
CA GLY A 141 -0.55 -8.53 11.65
C GLY A 141 -1.19 -9.91 11.89
N VAL A 142 -2.38 -9.95 12.50
CA VAL A 142 -3.15 -11.19 12.67
C VAL A 142 -3.60 -11.74 11.32
N VAL A 143 -4.12 -10.90 10.43
CA VAL A 143 -4.51 -11.30 9.06
C VAL A 143 -3.32 -11.88 8.30
N HIS A 144 -2.17 -11.21 8.34
CA HIS A 144 -0.93 -11.71 7.71
C HIS A 144 -0.54 -13.09 8.25
N LYS A 145 -0.57 -13.28 9.56
CA LYS A 145 -0.30 -14.59 10.19
C LYS A 145 -1.29 -15.67 9.75
N LEU A 146 -2.57 -15.34 9.59
CA LEU A 146 -3.61 -16.29 9.16
C LEU A 146 -3.43 -16.69 7.69
N VAL A 147 -3.15 -15.72 6.82
CA VAL A 147 -2.89 -15.97 5.39
C VAL A 147 -1.60 -16.78 5.21
N SER A 148 -0.50 -16.37 5.85
CA SER A 148 0.76 -17.11 5.75
C SER A 148 0.66 -18.52 6.35
N SER A 149 -0.24 -18.73 7.32
CA SER A 149 -0.50 -20.05 7.90
C SER A 149 -1.46 -20.91 7.06
N SER A 150 -2.25 -20.35 6.14
CA SER A 150 -3.07 -21.16 5.22
C SER A 150 -2.23 -21.69 4.07
N GLU A 151 -1.36 -20.87 3.47
CA GLU A 151 -0.44 -21.29 2.40
C GLU A 151 0.50 -22.43 2.84
N ARG A 152 0.84 -22.49 4.13
CA ARG A 152 1.72 -23.54 4.67
C ARG A 152 1.02 -24.91 4.81
N ARG A 153 -0.32 -24.97 4.80
CA ARG A 153 -1.10 -26.21 4.95
C ARG A 153 -1.40 -26.92 3.64
N ASP A 154 -1.21 -26.25 2.50
CA ASP A 154 -1.44 -26.85 1.17
C ASP A 154 -0.20 -27.61 0.65
N HIS A 155 0.90 -27.60 1.42
CA HIS A 155 2.18 -28.24 1.09
C HIS A 155 2.59 -29.38 2.06
N GLU A 156 1.68 -29.82 2.93
CA GLU A 156 1.82 -31.03 3.78
C GLU A 156 0.80 -32.10 3.36
#